data_AF-A0A2T9YPL2-F1
#
_entry.id   AF-A0A2T9YPL2-F1
#
_cell.length_a   1.000
_cell.length_b   1.000
_cell.length_c   1.000
_cell.angle_alpha   90.00
_cell.angle_beta   90.00
_cell.angle_gamma   90.00
#
_symmetry.space_group_name_H-M   'P 1'
#
loop_
_entity.id
_entity.type
_entity.pdbx_description
1 polymer ?
#
loop_
_entity_poly.entity_id
_entity_poly.type
_entity_poly.pdbx_seq_one_letter_code
_entity_poly.pdbx_strand_id
1 'polypeptide(L)'
;MFLRQYDFDVVAIKGNKNSADYLSRWNTKKLERNESNKVDICNIDLIVYNKIVDYMNTLNIQKNKLYKKSAKDQNKKKVLNETNAIKTIKEIHNETHEIKQHLEQKDCKICRQYGNNINKNSKLIPIIARRPFEILGLNAVGLIQPISKNGSRYIITTVDYFTK
;
A
#
# COMPACT_ATOMS: atom_id res chain seq x y z
N MET A 1 22.44 -9.38 -20.96
CA MET A 1 22.19 -8.00 -21.42
C MET A 1 23.52 -7.26 -21.38
N PHE A 2 24.16 -7.02 -22.52
CA PHE A 2 25.48 -6.40 -22.56
C PHE A 2 25.33 -4.88 -22.63
N LEU A 3 25.74 -4.20 -21.56
CA LEU A 3 25.65 -2.72 -21.44
C LEU A 3 26.46 -1.97 -22.52
N ARG A 4 27.35 -2.66 -23.26
CA ARG A 4 28.19 -2.08 -24.33
C ARG A 4 27.40 -1.58 -25.55
N GLN A 5 26.09 -1.83 -25.63
CA GLN A 5 25.23 -1.41 -26.74
C GLN A 5 24.50 -0.08 -26.46
N TYR A 6 24.78 0.59 -25.35
CA TYR A 6 24.13 1.84 -24.96
C TYR A 6 25.17 2.96 -24.80
N ASP A 7 24.86 4.15 -25.29
CA ASP A 7 25.60 5.37 -24.96
C ASP A 7 25.17 5.86 -23.58
N PHE A 8 26.09 5.85 -22.62
CA PHE A 8 25.86 6.36 -21.27
C PHE A 8 27.10 7.08 -20.73
N ASP A 9 26.84 8.12 -19.96
CA ASP A 9 27.86 8.82 -19.18
C ASP A 9 27.90 8.25 -17.75
N VAL A 10 29.10 7.95 -17.25
CA VAL A 10 29.29 7.50 -15.86
C VAL A 10 29.59 8.70 -14.98
N VAL A 11 28.68 9.01 -14.06
CA VAL A 11 28.85 10.10 -13.08
C VAL A 11 28.82 9.52 -11.67
N ALA A 12 29.90 9.71 -10.90
CA ALA A 12 29.98 9.28 -9.52
C ALA A 12 29.22 10.24 -8.58
N ILE A 13 28.34 9.70 -7.73
CA ILE A 13 27.52 10.46 -6.78
C ILE A 13 27.69 9.90 -5.37
N LYS A 14 27.90 10.77 -4.37
CA LYS A 14 28.02 10.36 -2.95
C LYS A 14 26.76 9.63 -2.46
N GLY A 15 26.95 8.51 -1.76
CA GLY A 15 25.86 7.60 -1.36
C GLY A 15 24.73 8.20 -0.52
N ASN A 16 25.00 9.26 0.26
CA ASN A 16 23.95 9.94 1.05
C ASN A 16 22.94 10.74 0.20
N LYS A 17 23.21 10.91 -1.10
CA LYS A 17 22.31 11.57 -2.06
C LYS A 17 21.64 10.56 -3.02
N ASN A 18 21.85 9.25 -2.82
CA ASN A 18 21.33 8.22 -3.72
C ASN A 18 19.93 7.76 -3.28
N SER A 19 18.90 8.16 -4.03
CA SER A 19 17.50 7.76 -3.79
C SER A 19 17.26 6.24 -3.91
N ALA A 20 18.18 5.51 -4.54
CA ALA A 20 18.21 4.04 -4.62
C ALA A 20 18.22 3.33 -3.28
N ASP A 21 18.93 3.92 -2.31
CA ASP A 21 19.27 3.22 -1.07
C ASP A 21 18.05 2.99 -0.17
N TYR A 22 16.93 3.66 -0.49
CA TYR A 22 15.64 3.43 0.16
C TYR A 22 14.94 2.16 -0.36
N LEU A 23 15.00 1.89 -1.67
CA LEU A 23 14.32 0.75 -2.29
C LEU A 23 14.99 -0.59 -2.01
N SER A 24 16.31 -0.61 -1.83
CA SER A 24 17.06 -1.81 -1.40
C SER A 24 16.65 -2.32 0.00
N ARG A 25 15.93 -1.50 0.77
CA ARG A 25 15.45 -1.80 2.13
C ARG A 25 13.97 -2.20 2.17
N TRP A 26 13.27 -2.20 1.03
CA TRP A 26 11.83 -2.44 0.97
C TRP A 26 11.51 -3.95 0.98
N ASN A 27 10.88 -4.42 2.06
CA ASN A 27 10.68 -5.84 2.34
C ASN A 27 9.41 -6.38 1.63
N THR A 28 9.55 -6.94 0.43
CA THR A 28 8.46 -7.62 -0.28
C THR A 28 8.40 -9.10 0.10
N LYS A 29 7.44 -9.46 0.97
CA LYS A 29 7.01 -10.86 1.08
C LYS A 29 6.37 -11.29 -0.25
N LYS A 30 6.83 -12.41 -0.82
CA LYS A 30 6.36 -12.98 -2.09
C LYS A 30 4.82 -13.13 -2.09
N LEU A 31 4.16 -12.46 -3.03
CA LEU A 31 2.77 -12.71 -3.38
C LEU A 31 2.77 -13.73 -4.52
N GLU A 32 2.29 -14.93 -4.23
CA GLU A 32 2.00 -15.94 -5.26
C GLU A 32 0.69 -15.54 -5.96
N ARG A 33 0.74 -15.40 -7.29
CA ARG A 33 -0.44 -15.12 -8.14
C ARG A 33 -0.90 -16.43 -8.76
N ASN A 34 -2.14 -16.83 -8.48
CA ASN A 34 -2.81 -17.93 -9.17
C ASN A 34 -3.48 -17.40 -10.45
N GLU A 35 -3.20 -18.03 -11.60
CA GLU A 35 -3.55 -17.56 -12.95
C GLU A 35 -4.88 -18.08 -13.52
N SER A 36 -5.79 -18.66 -12.73
CA SER A 36 -6.87 -19.49 -13.29
C SER A 36 -8.23 -18.83 -13.58
N ASN A 37 -8.43 -17.52 -13.37
CA ASN A 37 -9.74 -16.92 -13.63
C ASN A 37 -9.67 -15.92 -14.78
N LYS A 38 -9.98 -16.39 -15.99
CA LYS A 38 -10.33 -15.51 -17.11
C LYS A 38 -11.70 -14.91 -16.82
N VAL A 39 -11.68 -13.84 -16.05
CA VAL A 39 -12.87 -13.11 -15.63
C VAL A 39 -13.40 -12.34 -16.83
N ASP A 40 -14.66 -12.59 -17.20
CA ASP A 40 -15.35 -11.88 -18.26
C ASP A 40 -15.69 -10.45 -17.78
N ILE A 41 -14.83 -9.51 -18.18
CA ILE A 41 -14.77 -8.13 -17.66
C ILE A 41 -16.12 -7.41 -17.81
N CYS A 42 -16.83 -7.65 -18.91
CA CYS A 42 -18.09 -6.97 -19.22
C CYS A 42 -19.28 -7.48 -18.39
N ASN A 43 -19.30 -8.77 -18.05
CA ASN A 43 -20.38 -9.34 -17.23
C ASN A 43 -20.24 -8.93 -15.75
N ILE A 44 -19.02 -8.65 -15.29
CA ILE A 44 -18.80 -8.04 -13.98
C ILE A 44 -19.47 -6.68 -13.90
N ASP A 45 -19.29 -5.83 -14.91
CA ASP A 45 -19.81 -4.46 -14.88
C ASP A 45 -21.33 -4.42 -14.78
N LEU A 46 -22.04 -5.31 -15.48
CA LEU A 46 -23.50 -5.38 -15.42
C LEU A 46 -24.02 -5.89 -14.06
N ILE A 47 -23.38 -6.92 -13.50
CA ILE A 47 -23.75 -7.46 -12.18
C ILE A 47 -23.47 -6.44 -11.09
N VAL A 48 -22.35 -5.73 -11.18
CA VAL A 48 -21.98 -4.66 -10.24
C VAL A 48 -22.99 -3.50 -10.34
N TYR A 49 -23.34 -3.09 -11.57
CA TYR A 49 -24.34 -2.05 -11.80
C TYR A 49 -25.69 -2.40 -11.16
N ASN A 50 -26.23 -3.58 -11.41
CA ASN A 50 -27.51 -4.00 -10.84
C ASN A 50 -27.47 -4.05 -9.31
N LYS A 51 -26.36 -4.53 -8.72
CA LYS A 51 -26.16 -4.50 -7.27
C LYS A 51 -26.11 -3.08 -6.70
N ILE A 52 -25.53 -2.13 -7.42
CA ILE A 52 -25.52 -0.71 -7.03
C ILE A 52 -26.93 -0.15 -7.07
N VAL A 53 -27.68 -0.40 -8.15
CA VAL A 53 -29.08 0.05 -8.29
C VAL A 53 -29.94 -0.51 -7.16
N ASP A 54 -29.87 -1.82 -6.91
CA ASP A 54 -30.59 -2.48 -5.83
C ASP A 54 -30.21 -1.89 -4.46
N TYR A 55 -28.91 -1.65 -4.23
CA TYR A 55 -28.43 -1.02 -3.02
C TYR A 55 -29.02 0.38 -2.84
N MET A 56 -28.97 1.21 -3.89
CA MET A 56 -29.49 2.58 -3.87
C MET A 56 -31.00 2.61 -3.56
N ASN A 57 -31.77 1.66 -4.09
CA ASN A 57 -33.20 1.51 -3.81
C ASN A 57 -33.50 1.17 -2.32
N THR A 58 -32.54 0.63 -1.58
CA THR A 58 -32.70 0.38 -0.13
C THR A 58 -32.48 1.61 0.75
N LEU A 59 -31.99 2.71 0.17
CA LEU A 59 -31.61 3.93 0.89
C LEU A 59 -32.77 4.91 1.00
N ASN A 60 -32.78 5.70 2.07
CA ASN A 60 -33.77 6.75 2.33
C ASN A 60 -33.09 7.93 3.01
N ILE A 61 -33.38 9.15 2.56
CA ILE A 61 -32.81 10.38 3.11
C ILE A 61 -33.84 11.01 4.05
N GLN A 62 -33.44 11.24 5.31
CA GLN A 62 -34.27 11.94 6.30
C GLN A 62 -33.41 12.95 7.05
N LYS A 63 -33.85 14.22 7.13
CA LYS A 63 -33.14 15.29 7.86
C LYS A 63 -31.63 15.37 7.51
N ASN A 64 -31.29 15.35 6.21
CA ASN A 64 -29.92 15.31 5.67
C ASN A 64 -29.05 14.12 6.15
N LYS A 65 -29.66 13.04 6.62
CA LYS A 65 -28.98 11.81 7.02
C LYS A 65 -29.50 10.65 6.19
N LEU A 66 -28.58 9.80 5.75
CA LEU A 66 -28.88 8.64 4.92
C LEU A 66 -29.20 7.43 5.83
N TYR A 67 -30.26 6.71 5.51
CA TYR A 67 -30.73 5.54 6.26
C TYR A 67 -30.96 4.36 5.31
N LYS A 68 -30.71 3.15 5.79
CA LYS A 68 -31.00 1.90 5.09
C LYS A 68 -32.18 1.21 5.76
N LYS A 69 -33.12 0.71 4.95
CA LYS A 69 -34.20 -0.17 5.43
C LYS A 69 -33.59 -1.50 5.91
N SER A 70 -33.81 -1.87 7.16
CA SER A 70 -33.43 -3.19 7.68
C SER A 70 -34.52 -4.19 7.29
N ALA A 71 -34.15 -5.34 6.74
CA ALA A 71 -35.11 -6.41 6.43
C ALA A 71 -35.62 -7.13 7.69
N LYS A 72 -34.90 -7.01 8.81
CA LYS A 72 -35.17 -7.72 10.08
C LYS A 72 -35.72 -6.82 11.19
N ASP A 73 -35.49 -5.52 11.12
CA ASP A 73 -35.93 -4.55 12.13
C ASP A 73 -36.83 -3.50 11.46
N GLN A 74 -37.98 -3.17 12.06
CA GLN A 74 -38.80 -2.03 11.62
C GLN A 74 -38.06 -0.69 11.74
N ASN A 75 -36.92 -0.67 12.43
CA ASN A 75 -36.09 0.51 12.64
C ASN A 75 -35.09 0.73 11.49
N LYS A 76 -35.06 1.96 10.97
CA LYS A 76 -34.13 2.41 9.92
C LYS A 76 -32.72 2.55 10.50
N LYS A 77 -31.72 1.89 9.89
CA LYS A 77 -30.32 2.00 10.33
C LYS A 77 -29.65 3.16 9.61
N LYS A 78 -28.98 4.04 10.35
CA LYS A 78 -28.23 5.16 9.77
C LYS A 78 -27.04 4.61 8.96
N VAL A 79 -26.86 5.09 7.75
CA VAL A 79 -25.76 4.69 6.87
C VAL A 79 -24.48 5.41 7.30
N LEU A 80 -23.38 4.66 7.28
CA LEU A 80 -22.06 5.20 7.58
C LEU A 80 -21.63 6.16 6.47
N ASN A 81 -21.10 7.32 6.85
CA ASN A 81 -20.50 8.30 5.95
C ASN A 81 -19.14 8.72 6.50
N GLU A 82 -18.34 9.45 5.73
CA GLU A 82 -16.98 9.84 6.14
C GLU A 82 -16.95 10.55 7.51
N THR A 83 -17.98 11.34 7.82
CA THR A 83 -18.05 12.11 9.07
C THR A 83 -18.43 11.28 10.29
N ASN A 84 -19.17 10.17 10.13
CA ASN A 84 -19.61 9.33 11.25
C ASN A 84 -18.93 7.95 11.30
N ALA A 85 -18.32 7.49 10.21
CA ALA A 85 -17.76 6.15 10.07
C ALA A 85 -16.69 5.90 11.11
N ILE A 86 -15.76 6.84 11.29
CA ILE A 86 -14.67 6.71 12.26
C ILE A 86 -15.22 6.54 13.68
N LYS A 87 -16.23 7.34 14.04
CA LYS A 87 -16.83 7.30 15.38
C LYS A 87 -17.57 5.99 15.60
N THR A 88 -18.44 5.58 14.67
CA THR A 88 -19.21 4.34 14.80
C THR A 88 -18.33 3.09 14.73
N ILE A 89 -17.27 3.10 13.93
CA ILE A 89 -16.27 2.01 13.92
C ILE A 89 -15.59 1.89 15.29
N LYS A 90 -15.22 3.01 15.91
CA LYS A 90 -14.64 3.01 17.26
C LYS A 90 -15.63 2.53 18.32
N GLU A 91 -16.89 2.94 18.24
CA GLU A 91 -17.96 2.50 19.16
C GLU A 91 -18.17 0.99 19.06
N ILE A 92 -18.40 0.45 17.85
CA ILE A 92 -18.55 -1.00 17.63
C ILE A 92 -17.31 -1.76 18.12
N HIS A 93 -16.13 -1.22 17.83
CA HIS A 93 -14.88 -1.81 18.29
C HIS A 93 -14.80 -1.86 19.82
N ASN A 94 -15.17 -0.79 20.51
CA ASN A 94 -15.16 -0.72 21.98
C ASN A 94 -16.24 -1.62 22.60
N GLU A 95 -17.45 -1.67 22.05
CA GLU A 95 -18.51 -2.58 22.47
C GLU A 95 -18.05 -4.05 22.37
N THR A 96 -17.29 -4.41 21.31
CA THR A 96 -16.74 -5.76 21.19
C THR A 96 -15.67 -6.09 22.24
N HIS A 97 -15.04 -5.08 22.86
CA HIS A 97 -14.14 -5.27 24.01
C HIS A 97 -14.89 -5.40 25.32
N GLU A 98 -15.99 -4.66 25.52
CA GLU A 98 -16.80 -4.75 26.75
C GLU A 98 -17.53 -6.10 26.88
N ILE A 99 -18.02 -6.66 25.76
CA ILE A 99 -18.68 -7.98 25.75
C ILE A 99 -17.69 -9.12 26.00
N LYS A 100 -16.40 -8.91 25.69
CA LYS A 100 -15.31 -9.86 25.98
C LYS A 100 -14.55 -9.38 27.21
N GLN A 101 -15.14 -9.61 28.39
CA GLN A 101 -14.47 -9.42 29.68
C GLN A 101 -12.99 -9.88 29.59
N HIS A 102 -12.08 -8.92 29.71
CA HIS A 102 -10.65 -9.14 30.01
C HIS A 102 -9.75 -9.83 28.97
N LEU A 103 -10.05 -9.81 27.67
CA LEU A 103 -8.96 -10.02 26.70
C LEU A 103 -8.19 -8.70 26.56
N GLU A 104 -7.02 -8.65 27.19
CA GLU A 104 -6.09 -7.52 27.17
C GLU A 104 -6.03 -6.91 25.75
N GLN A 105 -6.12 -5.58 25.64
CA GLN A 105 -6.02 -4.83 24.38
C GLN A 105 -4.82 -5.25 23.49
N LYS A 106 -3.83 -5.93 24.08
CA LYS A 106 -2.66 -6.53 23.43
C LYS A 106 -2.99 -7.62 22.40
N ASP A 107 -4.06 -8.39 22.57
CA ASP A 107 -4.41 -9.52 21.69
C ASP A 107 -5.33 -9.14 20.53
N CYS A 108 -5.93 -7.95 20.58
CA CYS A 108 -6.76 -7.48 19.48
C CYS A 108 -5.88 -7.07 18.29
N LYS A 109 -6.01 -7.77 17.16
CA LYS A 109 -5.25 -7.50 15.93
C LYS A 109 -5.39 -6.04 15.46
N ILE A 110 -6.58 -5.44 15.61
CA ILE A 110 -6.86 -4.05 15.22
C ILE A 110 -6.13 -3.09 16.18
N CYS A 111 -6.26 -3.28 17.51
CA CYS A 111 -5.52 -2.49 18.49
C CYS A 111 -4.01 -2.65 18.35
N ARG A 112 -3.51 -3.84 17.99
CA ARG A 112 -2.07 -4.07 17.77
C ARG A 112 -1.54 -3.41 16.50
N GLN A 113 -2.36 -3.33 15.46
CA GLN A 113 -1.97 -2.76 14.16
C GLN A 113 -2.04 -1.22 14.17
N TYR A 114 -3.05 -0.66 14.83
CA TYR A 114 -3.33 0.79 14.86
C TYR A 114 -3.03 1.44 16.22
N GLY A 115 -2.68 0.65 17.24
CA GLY A 115 -2.18 1.12 18.52
C GLY A 115 -0.79 1.71 18.31
N ASN A 116 -0.69 2.99 18.64
CA ASN A 116 0.45 3.83 18.33
C ASN A 116 1.81 3.19 18.66
N ASN A 117 2.77 3.41 17.75
CA ASN A 117 4.21 3.18 17.90
C ASN A 117 4.65 1.72 18.02
N ILE A 118 4.55 0.99 16.91
CA ILE A 118 5.48 -0.10 16.65
C ILE A 118 6.86 0.54 16.36
N ASN A 119 7.59 0.92 17.42
CA ASN A 119 9.01 1.27 17.36
C ASN A 119 9.82 0.00 17.05
N LYS A 120 9.66 -0.56 15.84
CA LYS A 120 10.55 -1.61 15.34
C LYS A 120 11.84 -0.96 14.87
N ASN A 121 12.62 -0.48 15.83
CA ASN A 121 14.01 -0.09 15.62
C ASN A 121 14.86 -1.37 15.56
N SER A 122 14.64 -2.21 14.55
CA SER A 122 15.56 -3.32 14.29
C SER A 122 16.89 -2.71 13.82
N LYS A 123 18.00 -3.13 14.43
CA LYS A 123 19.33 -2.70 14.01
C LYS A 123 19.51 -3.04 12.53
N LEU A 124 19.73 -2.02 11.70
CA LEU A 124 20.00 -2.19 10.27
C LEU A 124 21.36 -2.88 10.11
N ILE A 125 21.38 -4.01 9.42
CA ILE A 125 22.62 -4.71 9.07
C ILE A 125 23.08 -4.15 7.71
N PRO A 126 24.27 -3.54 7.62
CA PRO A 126 24.76 -3.01 6.36
C PRO A 126 25.15 -4.15 5.41
N ILE A 127 25.03 -3.89 4.11
CA ILE A 127 25.60 -4.75 3.07
C ILE A 127 27.12 -4.54 3.08
N ILE A 128 27.89 -5.61 3.30
CA ILE A 128 29.35 -5.60 3.35
C ILE A 128 29.89 -6.35 2.14
N ALA A 129 30.59 -5.64 1.26
CA ALA A 129 31.40 -6.22 0.19
C ALA A 129 32.88 -6.29 0.65
N ARG A 130 33.58 -7.37 0.31
CA ARG A 130 34.98 -7.64 0.68
C ARG A 130 35.96 -7.33 -0.44
N ARG A 131 35.50 -7.26 -1.69
CA ARG A 131 36.34 -6.93 -2.86
C ARG A 131 35.56 -6.15 -3.93
N PRO A 132 36.24 -5.42 -4.83
CA PRO A 132 35.58 -4.70 -5.93
C PRO A 132 34.69 -5.61 -6.77
N PHE A 133 33.55 -5.08 -7.20
CA PHE A 133 32.55 -5.76 -8.05
C PHE A 133 31.93 -7.03 -7.45
N GLU A 134 32.06 -7.27 -6.14
CA GLU A 134 31.43 -8.41 -5.48
C GLU A 134 29.92 -8.22 -5.35
N ILE A 135 29.49 -7.00 -5.00
CA ILE A 135 28.08 -6.64 -4.85
C ILE A 135 27.85 -5.29 -5.52
N LEU A 136 26.98 -5.27 -6.54
CA LEU A 136 26.57 -4.06 -7.23
C LEU A 136 25.12 -3.70 -6.86
N GLY A 137 24.91 -2.48 -6.39
CA GLY A 137 23.59 -1.89 -6.24
C GLY A 137 23.16 -1.26 -7.55
N LEU A 138 22.02 -1.70 -8.10
CA LEU A 138 21.40 -1.11 -9.28
C LEU A 138 20.14 -0.37 -8.88
N ASN A 139 19.92 0.81 -9.44
CA ASN A 139 18.68 1.54 -9.27
C ASN A 139 18.30 2.34 -10.51
N ALA A 140 17.01 2.62 -10.64
CA ALA A 140 16.48 3.53 -11.64
C ALA A 140 15.89 4.75 -10.92
N VAL A 141 16.32 5.95 -11.33
CA VAL A 141 15.78 7.22 -10.89
C VAL A 141 15.00 7.84 -12.04
N GLY A 142 13.71 8.13 -11.84
CA GLY A 142 12.88 8.85 -12.81
C GLY A 142 11.58 9.31 -12.15
N LEU A 143 10.61 9.96 -12.80
CA LEU A 143 10.60 10.63 -14.11
C LEU A 143 11.38 11.95 -14.01
N ILE A 144 12.45 12.13 -14.81
CA ILE A 144 13.19 13.39 -14.79
C ILE A 144 12.47 14.47 -15.62
N GLN A 145 12.43 15.69 -15.08
CA GLN A 145 11.99 16.89 -15.79
C GLN A 145 13.08 17.97 -15.68
N PRO A 146 13.48 18.59 -16.80
CA PRO A 146 13.01 18.36 -18.18
C PRO A 146 13.48 17.00 -18.74
N ILE A 147 12.78 16.52 -19.79
CA ILE A 147 13.17 15.31 -20.52
C ILE A 147 14.53 15.55 -21.17
N SER A 148 15.41 14.55 -21.17
CA SER A 148 16.70 14.65 -21.87
C SER A 148 16.50 14.90 -23.37
N LYS A 149 17.54 15.40 -24.04
CA LYS A 149 17.51 15.68 -25.49
C LYS A 149 17.10 14.46 -26.33
N ASN A 150 17.40 13.25 -25.87
CA ASN A 150 17.12 12.00 -26.58
C ASN A 150 15.80 11.33 -26.14
N GLY A 151 14.98 12.01 -25.33
CA GLY A 151 13.69 11.47 -24.86
C GLY A 151 13.77 10.58 -23.62
N SER A 152 14.96 10.28 -23.09
CA SER A 152 15.13 9.50 -21.86
C SER A 152 14.54 10.23 -20.64
N ARG A 153 13.81 9.48 -19.82
CA ARG A 153 13.12 9.95 -18.60
C ARG A 153 13.64 9.31 -17.31
N TYR A 154 14.61 8.41 -17.43
CA TYR A 154 15.14 7.63 -16.31
C TYR A 154 16.66 7.63 -16.38
N ILE A 155 17.29 7.63 -15.21
CA ILE A 155 18.73 7.49 -15.02
C ILE A 155 18.94 6.16 -14.31
N ILE A 156 19.74 5.28 -14.89
CA ILE A 156 20.16 4.05 -14.22
C ILE A 156 21.43 4.36 -13.45
N THR A 157 21.42 4.15 -12.13
CA THR A 157 22.58 4.31 -11.27
C THR A 157 23.08 2.95 -10.83
N THR A 158 24.40 2.78 -10.86
CA THR A 158 25.08 1.56 -10.43
C THR A 158 26.16 1.90 -9.43
N VAL A 159 26.19 1.25 -8.27
CA VAL A 159 27.18 1.50 -7.21
C VAL A 159 27.83 0.20 -6.82
N ASP A 160 29.15 0.15 -6.82
CA ASP A 160 29.88 -0.95 -6.20
C ASP A 160 29.91 -0.75 -4.69
N TYR A 161 29.40 -1.70 -3.92
CA TYR A 161 29.36 -1.60 -2.47
C TYR A 161 30.75 -1.62 -1.84
N PHE A 162 31.79 -2.06 -2.57
CA PHE A 162 33.17 -1.98 -2.09
C PHE A 162 33.78 -0.59 -2.32
N THR A 163 33.81 -0.10 -3.57
CA THR A 163 34.46 1.19 -3.89
C THR A 163 33.61 2.43 -3.64
N LYS A 164 32.30 2.27 -3.47
CA LYS A 164 31.30 3.35 -3.40
C LYS A 164 31.27 4.19 -4.69
#